data_AF-A0A542Q2Z3-F1
#
_entry.id   AF-A0A542Q2Z3-F1
#
_cell.length_a   1.000
_cell.length_b   1.000
_cell.length_c   1.000
_cell.angle_alpha   90.00
_cell.angle_beta   90.00
_cell.angle_gamma   90.00
#
_symmetry.space_group_name_H-M   'P 1'
#
loop_
_entity.id
_entity.type
_entity.pdbx_description
1 polymer ?
#
loop_
_entity_poly.entity_id
_entity_poly.type
_entity_poly.pdbx_seq_one_letter_code
_entity_poly.pdbx_strand_id
1 'polypeptide(L)'
;MGSRGSWTGILCTAALAVTCLTGCSSGTEEPTGADQRAAHVDRVRETHRLGRSEGLALQRQKIAGGTAPAFSSPSEQECTTRWDQLGEKEQSAGGRGGFVAACSSFPAPGMPGYDDAVAEASGSTPTP
;
A
#
# COMPACT_ATOMS: atom_id res chain seq x y z
N MET A 1 33.88 45.87 25.85
CA MET A 1 33.03 46.01 27.06
C MET A 1 32.27 47.32 26.97
N GLY A 2 30.97 47.33 27.24
CA GLY A 2 30.22 48.58 27.41
C GLY A 2 28.82 48.56 26.81
N SER A 3 27.86 48.14 27.63
CA SER A 3 26.45 47.90 27.37
C SER A 3 25.69 49.10 26.79
N ARG A 4 24.78 48.83 25.83
CA ARG A 4 23.76 49.80 25.39
C ARG A 4 22.63 49.85 26.41
N GLY A 5 22.27 51.09 26.76
CA GLY A 5 21.36 51.47 27.82
C GLY A 5 19.89 51.14 27.58
N SER A 6 19.17 51.23 28.69
CA SER A 6 17.81 50.81 29.00
C SER A 6 16.82 51.99 28.98
N TRP A 7 15.53 51.66 29.17
CA TRP A 7 14.34 52.49 29.51
C TRP A 7 13.69 53.17 28.29
N THR A 8 12.39 53.04 28.00
CA THR A 8 11.20 53.11 28.88
C THR A 8 10.01 52.37 28.25
N GLY A 9 9.20 51.71 29.09
CA GLY A 9 7.91 51.17 28.70
C GLY A 9 6.80 52.23 28.66
N ILE A 10 5.81 52.01 27.80
CA ILE A 10 4.44 52.51 27.97
C ILE A 10 3.49 51.38 27.57
N LEU A 11 2.82 50.82 28.58
CA LEU A 11 1.60 50.03 28.45
C LEU A 11 0.49 50.90 27.86
N CYS A 12 -0.30 50.35 26.93
CA CYS A 12 -1.69 50.77 26.78
C CYS A 12 -2.55 49.57 26.35
N THR A 13 -3.17 48.99 27.38
CA THR A 13 -4.22 47.98 27.34
C THR A 13 -5.55 48.68 27.10
N ALA A 14 -6.26 48.39 26.01
CA ALA A 14 -7.72 48.52 25.86
C ALA A 14 -8.14 47.80 24.56
N ALA A 15 -8.60 46.55 24.65
CA ALA A 15 -10.04 46.23 24.66
C ALA A 15 -10.71 46.40 23.28
N LEU A 16 -10.60 45.37 22.45
CA LEU A 16 -11.65 45.01 21.50
C LEU A 16 -12.09 43.58 21.80
N ALA A 17 -13.18 43.51 22.54
CA ALA A 17 -13.90 42.30 22.88
C ALA A 17 -14.70 41.81 21.68
N VAL A 18 -14.71 40.47 21.52
CA VAL A 18 -15.84 39.67 21.04
C VAL A 18 -16.31 39.94 19.59
N THR A 19 -15.82 39.14 18.66
CA THR A 19 -16.61 38.18 17.85
C THR A 19 -15.68 37.46 16.86
N CYS A 20 -15.10 36.33 17.26
CA CYS A 20 -14.62 35.31 16.33
C CYS A 20 -15.41 34.02 16.56
N LEU A 21 -16.74 34.13 16.54
CA LEU A 21 -17.63 33.00 16.27
C LEU A 21 -17.97 33.05 14.78
N THR A 22 -17.13 32.39 13.98
CA THR A 22 -17.51 31.50 12.86
C THR A 22 -16.26 31.11 12.10
N GLY A 23 -15.88 29.83 12.16
CA GLY A 23 -15.21 29.21 11.01
C GLY A 23 -13.75 28.76 11.16
N CYS A 24 -13.35 28.18 12.28
CA CYS A 24 -12.33 27.11 12.26
C CYS A 24 -12.81 25.94 13.13
N SER A 25 -14.03 25.45 12.82
CA SER A 25 -14.38 24.07 13.15
C SER A 25 -13.72 23.17 12.10
N SER A 26 -12.41 23.00 12.23
CA SER A 26 -11.81 21.73 11.83
C SER A 26 -12.00 20.82 13.03
N GLY A 27 -13.26 20.38 13.22
CA GLY A 27 -13.51 19.14 13.92
C GLY A 27 -12.83 18.06 13.08
N THR A 28 -11.54 17.84 13.34
CA THR A 28 -10.92 16.58 12.97
C THR A 28 -11.60 15.58 13.88
N GLU A 29 -12.74 15.03 13.43
CA GLU A 29 -13.27 13.79 14.00
C GLU A 29 -12.09 12.82 14.00
N GLU A 30 -11.61 12.46 15.20
CA GLU A 30 -10.58 11.44 15.29
C GLU A 30 -11.12 10.20 14.59
N PRO A 31 -10.34 9.57 13.69
CA PRO A 31 -10.79 8.41 12.95
C PRO A 31 -11.27 7.37 13.95
N THR A 32 -12.55 7.04 13.85
CA THR A 32 -13.19 6.12 14.79
C THR A 32 -12.52 4.76 14.67
N GLY A 33 -12.70 3.90 15.69
CA GLY A 33 -12.21 2.51 15.59
C GLY A 33 -12.76 1.76 14.38
N ALA A 34 -13.91 2.17 13.83
CA ALA A 34 -14.46 1.63 12.59
C ALA A 34 -13.66 2.10 11.36
N ASP A 35 -13.30 3.39 11.30
CA ASP A 35 -12.51 3.95 10.19
C ASP A 35 -11.11 3.33 10.14
N GLN A 36 -10.48 3.12 11.31
CA GLN A 36 -9.17 2.47 11.39
C GLN A 36 -9.24 1.00 10.92
N ARG A 37 -10.32 0.28 11.26
CA ARG A 37 -10.54 -1.10 10.78
C ARG A 37 -10.77 -1.14 9.28
N ALA A 38 -11.57 -0.23 8.74
CA ALA A 38 -11.80 -0.13 7.29
C ALA A 38 -10.49 0.13 6.55
N ALA A 39 -9.71 1.13 7.00
CA ALA A 39 -8.41 1.44 6.43
C ALA A 39 -7.41 0.27 6.51
N HIS A 40 -7.44 -0.52 7.59
CA HIS A 40 -6.62 -1.72 7.72
C HIS A 40 -7.03 -2.79 6.70
N VAL A 41 -8.33 -3.09 6.58
CA VAL A 41 -8.84 -4.07 5.60
C VAL A 41 -8.49 -3.66 4.17
N ASP A 42 -8.63 -2.38 3.85
CA ASP A 42 -8.30 -1.88 2.51
C ASP A 42 -6.80 -1.98 2.23
N ARG A 43 -5.95 -1.68 3.21
CA ARG A 43 -4.50 -1.87 3.08
C ARG A 43 -4.12 -3.34 2.84
N VAL A 44 -4.73 -4.27 3.55
CA VAL A 44 -4.49 -5.72 3.37
C VAL A 44 -4.94 -6.16 1.97
N ARG A 45 -6.13 -5.72 1.53
CA ARG A 45 -6.62 -6.01 0.18
C ARG A 45 -5.70 -5.47 -0.91
N GLU A 46 -5.23 -4.24 -0.73
CA GLU A 46 -4.34 -3.61 -1.72
C GLU A 46 -2.99 -4.32 -1.79
N THR A 47 -2.43 -4.69 -0.63
CA THR A 47 -1.18 -5.45 -0.58
C THR A 47 -1.34 -6.84 -1.21
N HIS A 48 -2.48 -7.49 -1.01
CA HIS A 48 -2.81 -8.76 -1.67
C HIS A 48 -2.94 -8.60 -3.19
N ARG A 49 -3.61 -7.53 -3.67
CA ARG A 49 -3.73 -7.24 -5.11
C ARG A 49 -2.36 -7.03 -5.74
N LEU A 50 -1.51 -6.25 -5.08
CA LEU A 50 -0.13 -6.01 -5.49
C LEU A 50 0.67 -7.32 -5.56
N GLY A 51 0.54 -8.19 -4.56
CA GLY A 51 1.15 -9.52 -4.58
C GLY A 51 0.72 -10.34 -5.79
N ARG A 52 -0.58 -10.39 -6.08
CA ARG A 52 -1.10 -11.11 -7.24
C ARG A 52 -0.59 -10.53 -8.56
N SER A 53 -0.58 -9.20 -8.72
CA SER A 53 -0.10 -8.57 -9.95
C SER A 53 1.39 -8.82 -10.19
N GLU A 54 2.20 -8.77 -9.13
CA GLU A 54 3.63 -9.05 -9.22
C GLU A 54 3.92 -10.52 -9.51
N GLY A 55 3.16 -11.44 -8.90
CA GLY A 55 3.26 -12.85 -9.23
C GLY A 55 2.90 -13.15 -10.69
N LEU A 56 1.88 -12.48 -11.23
CA LEU A 56 1.51 -12.58 -12.65
C LEU A 56 2.61 -12.04 -13.57
N ALA A 57 3.24 -10.92 -13.19
CA ALA A 57 4.36 -10.35 -13.94
C ALA A 57 5.57 -11.29 -13.97
N LEU A 58 5.91 -11.91 -12.84
CA LEU A 58 6.98 -12.92 -12.76
C LEU A 58 6.65 -14.15 -13.59
N GLN A 59 5.41 -14.64 -13.53
CA GLN A 59 4.97 -15.79 -14.32
C GLN A 59 5.08 -15.50 -15.83
N ARG A 60 4.63 -14.32 -16.27
CA ARG A 60 4.78 -13.83 -17.65
C ARG A 60 6.24 -13.76 -18.08
N GLN A 61 7.11 -13.25 -17.22
CA GLN A 61 8.55 -13.19 -17.49
C GLN A 61 9.14 -14.60 -17.66
N LYS A 62 8.77 -15.56 -16.81
CA LYS A 62 9.24 -16.95 -16.91
C LYS A 62 8.76 -17.62 -18.19
N ILE A 63 7.50 -17.41 -18.58
CA ILE A 63 6.94 -17.91 -19.85
C ILE A 63 7.66 -17.29 -21.04
N ALA A 64 7.86 -15.97 -21.05
CA ALA A 64 8.61 -15.28 -22.10
C ALA A 64 10.07 -15.76 -22.19
N GLY A 65 10.65 -16.18 -21.06
CA GLY A 65 11.97 -16.84 -20.99
C GLY A 65 11.98 -18.31 -21.43
N GLY A 66 10.86 -18.86 -21.89
CA GLY A 66 10.74 -20.23 -22.39
C GLY A 66 10.36 -21.28 -21.34
N THR A 67 10.02 -20.87 -20.12
CA THR A 67 9.49 -21.80 -19.10
C THR A 67 8.07 -22.20 -19.48
N ALA A 68 7.78 -23.50 -19.53
CA ALA A 68 6.41 -23.95 -19.78
C ALA A 68 5.47 -23.42 -18.68
N PRO A 69 4.21 -23.07 -19.00
CA PRO A 69 3.27 -22.49 -18.02
C PRO A 69 3.07 -23.33 -16.74
N ALA A 70 3.19 -24.66 -16.85
CA ALA A 70 3.10 -25.58 -15.71
C ALA A 70 4.24 -25.42 -14.67
N PHE A 71 5.35 -24.79 -15.06
CA PHE A 71 6.51 -24.57 -14.21
C PHE A 71 6.84 -23.07 -14.04
N SER A 72 5.97 -22.18 -14.52
CA SER A 72 6.21 -20.74 -14.49
C SER A 72 5.71 -20.06 -13.21
N SER A 73 5.00 -20.78 -12.33
CA SER A 73 4.54 -20.23 -11.06
C SER A 73 5.71 -19.65 -10.24
N PRO A 74 5.54 -18.45 -9.66
CA PRO A 74 6.55 -17.85 -8.77
C PRO A 74 6.69 -18.65 -7.47
N SER A 75 7.93 -18.83 -7.03
CA SER A 75 8.25 -19.35 -5.70
C SER A 75 8.11 -18.29 -4.62
N GLU A 76 7.96 -18.71 -3.38
CA GLU A 76 7.93 -17.81 -2.21
C GLU A 76 9.19 -16.93 -2.13
N GLN A 77 10.35 -17.47 -2.52
CA GLN A 77 11.61 -16.74 -2.51
C GLN A 77 11.71 -15.70 -3.63
N GLU A 78 11.21 -16.01 -4.83
CA GLU A 78 11.09 -15.02 -5.92
C GLU A 78 10.16 -13.88 -5.50
N CYS A 79 9.02 -14.21 -4.89
CA CYS A 79 8.06 -13.23 -4.36
C CYS A 79 8.63 -12.41 -3.20
N THR A 80 9.39 -13.02 -2.30
CA THR A 80 10.07 -12.32 -1.21
C THR A 80 11.08 -11.31 -1.77
N THR A 81 11.91 -11.75 -2.72
CA THR A 81 12.87 -10.88 -3.39
C THR A 81 12.16 -9.73 -4.10
N ARG A 82 11.01 -10.02 -4.72
CA ARG A 82 10.19 -9.02 -5.39
C ARG A 82 9.65 -7.98 -4.42
N TRP A 83 9.17 -8.39 -3.25
CA TRP A 83 8.74 -7.47 -2.19
C TRP A 83 9.87 -6.53 -1.77
N ASP A 84 11.07 -7.06 -1.58
CA ASP A 84 12.24 -6.27 -1.15
C ASP A 84 12.70 -5.26 -2.23
N GLN A 85 12.32 -5.48 -3.49
CA GLN A 85 12.53 -4.56 -4.62
C GLN A 85 11.44 -3.49 -4.76
N LEU A 86 10.29 -3.65 -4.10
CA LEU A 86 9.24 -2.64 -4.11
C LEU A 86 9.70 -1.39 -3.35
N GLY A 87 9.25 -0.23 -3.78
CA GLY A 87 9.59 1.03 -3.11
C GLY A 87 8.97 1.11 -1.72
N GLU A 88 9.54 1.95 -0.84
CA GLU A 88 9.02 2.17 0.52
C GLU A 88 7.53 2.58 0.56
N LYS A 89 7.03 3.18 -0.53
CA LYS A 89 5.62 3.58 -0.68
C LYS A 89 4.66 2.39 -0.79
N GLU A 90 5.12 1.28 -1.35
CA GLU A 90 4.34 0.08 -1.62
C GLU A 90 4.45 -0.92 -0.46
N GLN A 91 5.57 -0.87 0.27
CA GLN A 91 5.82 -1.71 1.43
C GLN A 91 5.00 -1.25 2.65
N SER A 92 3.80 -1.81 2.78
CA SER A 92 2.99 -1.60 3.97
C SER A 92 3.54 -2.38 5.18
N ALA A 93 3.56 -1.74 6.36
CA ALA A 93 3.98 -2.40 7.59
C ALA A 93 3.10 -3.64 7.88
N GLY A 94 3.74 -4.81 8.00
CA GLY A 94 3.05 -6.10 8.17
C GLY A 94 2.46 -6.69 6.87
N GLY A 95 2.62 -6.01 5.73
CA GLY A 95 2.05 -6.43 4.44
C GLY A 95 2.78 -7.57 3.74
N ARG A 96 4.07 -7.77 4.06
CA ARG A 96 4.95 -8.72 3.37
C ARG A 96 4.37 -10.14 3.29
N GLY A 97 3.80 -10.65 4.38
CA GLY A 97 3.21 -11.99 4.40
C GLY A 97 2.02 -12.11 3.43
N GLY A 98 1.13 -11.12 3.42
CA GLY A 98 -0.03 -11.10 2.51
C GLY A 98 0.39 -10.92 1.05
N PHE A 99 1.40 -10.10 0.79
CA PHE A 99 1.98 -9.95 -0.55
C PHE A 99 2.59 -11.27 -1.04
N VAL A 100 3.47 -11.87 -0.24
CA VAL A 100 4.21 -13.09 -0.62
C VAL A 100 3.24 -14.24 -0.84
N ALA A 101 2.27 -14.42 0.06
CA ALA A 101 1.23 -15.44 -0.09
C ALA A 101 0.41 -15.24 -1.37
N ALA A 102 0.00 -14.00 -1.69
CA ALA A 102 -0.75 -13.73 -2.92
C ALA A 102 0.11 -13.94 -4.17
N CYS A 103 1.39 -13.53 -4.13
CA CYS A 103 2.32 -13.66 -5.25
C CYS A 103 2.65 -15.12 -5.59
N SER A 104 2.77 -16.01 -4.58
CA SER A 104 3.06 -17.43 -4.78
C SER A 104 1.80 -18.32 -4.84
N SER A 105 0.59 -17.73 -4.77
CA SER A 105 -0.68 -18.48 -4.70
C SER A 105 -1.15 -19.11 -6.01
N PHE A 106 -0.35 -19.06 -7.08
CA PHE A 106 -0.76 -19.59 -8.38
C PHE A 106 -1.06 -21.10 -8.27
N PRO A 107 -2.26 -21.54 -8.69
CA PRO A 107 -2.66 -22.95 -8.58
C PRO A 107 -1.69 -23.86 -9.33
N ALA A 108 -1.49 -25.07 -8.82
CA ALA A 108 -0.66 -26.09 -9.46
C ALA A 108 -1.39 -26.75 -10.64
N PRO A 109 -0.67 -27.35 -11.61
CA PRO A 109 -1.29 -28.11 -12.69
C PRO A 109 -2.27 -29.16 -12.18
N GLY A 110 -3.47 -29.19 -12.74
CA GLY A 110 -4.55 -30.12 -12.35
C GLY A 110 -5.39 -29.68 -11.14
N MET A 111 -5.10 -28.53 -10.53
CA MET A 111 -5.96 -27.92 -9.52
C MET A 111 -7.04 -27.05 -10.17
N PRO A 112 -8.23 -26.90 -9.55
CA PRO A 112 -9.24 -25.94 -10.00
C PRO A 112 -8.65 -24.52 -10.14
N GLY A 113 -8.96 -23.84 -11.25
CA GLY A 113 -8.47 -22.49 -11.55
C GLY A 113 -7.06 -22.43 -12.16
N TYR A 114 -6.40 -23.57 -12.38
CA TYR A 114 -5.10 -23.62 -13.06
C TYR A 114 -5.16 -23.08 -14.50
N ASP A 115 -6.12 -23.55 -15.29
CA ASP A 115 -6.24 -23.14 -16.69
C ASP A 115 -6.55 -21.65 -16.82
N ASP A 116 -7.39 -21.11 -15.94
CA ASP A 116 -7.68 -19.68 -15.86
C ASP A 116 -6.44 -18.85 -15.52
N ALA A 117 -5.63 -19.30 -14.56
CA ALA A 117 -4.39 -18.63 -14.18
C ALA A 117 -3.36 -18.67 -15.31
N VAL A 118 -3.25 -19.79 -16.02
CA VAL A 118 -2.40 -19.92 -17.22
C VAL A 118 -2.90 -19.00 -18.33
N ALA A 119 -4.20 -18.92 -18.57
CA ALA A 119 -4.79 -18.04 -19.57
C ALA A 119 -4.51 -16.55 -19.24
N GLU A 120 -4.72 -16.15 -17.98
CA GLU A 120 -4.39 -14.81 -17.45
C GLU A 120 -2.90 -14.46 -17.66
N ALA A 121 -2.01 -15.41 -17.36
CA ALA A 121 -0.57 -15.26 -17.56
C ALA A 121 -0.20 -15.18 -19.05
N SER A 122 -0.82 -15.98 -19.89
CA SER A 122 -0.57 -16.03 -21.34
C SER A 122 -1.14 -14.83 -22.09
N GLY A 123 -1.91 -13.97 -21.42
CA GLY A 123 -2.67 -12.89 -22.08
C GLY A 123 -3.76 -13.42 -23.03
N SER A 124 -4.09 -14.70 -22.90
CA SER A 124 -5.11 -15.38 -23.71
C SER A 124 -6.41 -15.35 -22.92
N THR A 125 -7.49 -14.84 -23.50
CA THR A 125 -8.79 -14.89 -22.84
C THR A 125 -9.20 -16.37 -22.71
N PRO A 126 -9.57 -16.87 -21.52
CA PRO A 126 -10.06 -18.24 -21.40
C PRO A 126 -11.25 -18.41 -22.34
N THR A 127 -11.19 -19.42 -23.19
CA THR A 127 -12.29 -19.73 -24.12
C THR A 127 -13.39 -20.41 -23.30
N PRO A 128 -14.65 -19.95 -23.37
CA PRO A 128 -15.76 -20.47 -22.56
C PRO A 128 -16.08 -21.94 -22.83
#